data_AF-A0A2E4IJD7-F1
#
_entry.id   AF-A0A2E4IJD7-F1
#
_cell.length_a   1.000
_cell.length_b   1.000
_cell.length_c   1.000
_cell.angle_alpha   90.00
_cell.angle_beta   90.00
_cell.angle_gamma   90.00
#
_symmetry.space_group_name_H-M   'P 1'
#
loop_
_entity.id
_entity.type
_entity.pdbx_description
1 polymer ?
#
loop_
_entity_poly.entity_id
_entity_poly.type
_entity_poly.pdbx_seq_one_letter_code
_entity_poly.pdbx_strand_id
1 'polypeptide(L)' 'MTINVRFFASLRERIGHATLSVEADGIASARDVWKAVSGESPDEEMLVAINKEYAGLDRAVADGDEVAFFPPVTGG' A
#
# COMPACT_ATOMS: atom_id res chain seq x y z
N MET A 1 -17.15 -1.36 1.03
CA MET A 1 -16.57 -0.54 -0.07
C MET A 1 -15.08 -0.76 -0.02
N THR A 2 -14.39 -0.73 -1.15
CA THR A 2 -13.03 -1.27 -1.24
C THR A 2 -11.97 -0.21 -1.51
N ILE A 3 -10.75 -0.50 -1.08
CA ILE A 3 -9.52 0.23 -1.43
C ILE A 3 -8.79 -0.61 -2.47
N ASN A 4 -8.36 0.02 -3.57
CA ASN A 4 -7.55 -0.63 -4.59
C ASN A 4 -6.07 -0.53 -4.20
N VAL A 5 -5.38 -1.65 -4.15
CA VAL A 5 -3.98 -1.72 -3.74
C VAL A 5 -3.11 -2.12 -4.92
N ARG A 6 -2.01 -1.40 -5.14
CA ARG A 6 -1.07 -1.65 -6.25
C ARG A 6 0.34 -1.85 -5.72
N PHE A 7 1.02 -2.85 -6.26
CA PHE A 7 2.39 -3.20 -5.89
C PHE A 7 3.32 -3.06 -7.09
N PHE A 8 4.51 -2.53 -6.84
CA PHE A 8 5.52 -2.29 -7.86
C PHE A 8 6.83 -3.01 -7.54
N ALA A 9 7.61 -3.27 -8.60
CA ALA A 9 8.95 -3.85 -8.53
C ALA A 9 9.04 -5.07 -7.58
N SER A 10 9.99 -5.10 -6.65
CA SER A 10 10.21 -6.23 -5.74
C SER A 10 9.04 -6.50 -4.80
N LEU A 11 8.20 -5.50 -4.47
CA LEU A 11 7.01 -5.71 -3.66
C LEU A 11 5.94 -6.50 -4.41
N ARG A 12 5.82 -6.31 -5.73
CA ARG A 12 4.93 -7.12 -6.57
C ARG A 12 5.35 -8.59 -6.55
N GLU A 13 6.66 -8.86 -6.59
CA GLU A 13 7.20 -10.21 -6.54
C GLU A 13 7.02 -10.84 -5.16
N ARG A 14 7.24 -10.06 -4.08
CA ARG A 14 7.02 -10.47 -2.69
C ARG A 14 5.57 -10.86 -2.41
N ILE A 15 4.61 -10.05 -2.88
CA ILE A 15 3.18 -10.30 -2.69
C ILE A 15 2.64 -11.33 -3.70
N GLY A 16 3.28 -11.47 -4.86
CA GLY A 16 2.82 -12.34 -5.94
C GLY A 16 1.68 -11.77 -6.78
N HIS A 17 1.22 -10.55 -6.48
CA HIS A 17 0.13 -9.87 -7.17
C HIS A 17 0.52 -8.44 -7.54
N ALA A 18 0.14 -8.00 -8.75
CA ALA A 18 0.31 -6.61 -9.16
C ALA A 18 -0.71 -5.67 -8.50
N THR A 19 -1.90 -6.19 -8.23
CA THR A 19 -3.01 -5.45 -7.65
C THR A 19 -3.85 -6.35 -6.76
N LEU A 20 -4.38 -5.81 -5.67
CA LEU A 20 -5.36 -6.45 -4.79
C LEU A 20 -6.45 -5.43 -4.45
N SER A 21 -7.55 -5.92 -3.88
CA SER A 21 -8.59 -5.07 -3.28
C SER A 21 -8.83 -5.52 -1.86
N VAL A 22 -8.98 -4.57 -0.94
CA VAL A 22 -9.33 -4.84 0.46
C VAL A 22 -10.59 -4.07 0.83
N GLU A 23 -11.39 -4.64 1.74
CA GLU A 23 -12.50 -3.89 2.33
C GLU A 23 -11.93 -2.75 3.19
N ALA A 24 -12.52 -1.57 3.07
CA ALA A 24 -12.11 -0.40 3.84
C ALA A 24 -12.52 -0.47 5.33
N ASP A 25 -13.43 -1.40 5.68
CA ASP A 25 -13.90 -1.56 7.05
C ASP A 25 -12.73 -1.95 7.99
N GLY A 26 -12.53 -1.15 9.03
CA GLY A 26 -11.42 -1.35 9.98
C GLY A 26 -10.03 -0.91 9.48
N ILE A 27 -9.92 -0.33 8.28
CA ILE A 27 -8.67 0.22 7.74
C ILE A 27 -8.68 1.73 7.94
N ALA A 28 -7.74 2.25 8.74
CA ALA A 28 -7.64 3.68 9.01
C ALA A 28 -6.52 4.37 8.21
N SER A 29 -5.47 3.64 7.84
CA SER A 29 -4.26 4.20 7.23
C SER A 29 -3.64 3.29 6.16
N ALA A 30 -2.71 3.83 5.37
CA ALA A 30 -1.94 3.02 4.41
C ALA A 30 -1.14 1.89 5.09
N ARG A 31 -0.70 2.07 6.34
CA ARG A 31 -0.06 1.03 7.16
C ARG A 31 -1.02 -0.14 7.41
N ASP A 32 -2.29 0.16 7.70
CA ASP A 32 -3.32 -0.86 7.90
C ASP A 32 -3.64 -1.58 6.58
N VAL A 33 -3.68 -0.85 5.46
CA VAL A 33 -3.80 -1.44 4.12
C VAL A 33 -2.68 -2.44 3.87
N TRP A 34 -1.41 -2.08 4.13
CA TRP A 34 -0.28 -2.98 3.94
C TRP A 34 -0.41 -4.25 4.79
N LYS A 35 -0.77 -4.10 6.08
CA LYS A 35 -0.99 -5.25 6.97
C LYS A 35 -2.11 -6.14 6.47
N ALA A 36 -3.20 -5.57 5.97
CA ALA A 36 -4.35 -6.34 5.46
C ALA A 36 -3.99 -7.18 4.22
N VAL A 37 -3.15 -6.66 3.32
CA VAL A 37 -2.77 -7.36 2.08
C VAL A 37 -1.57 -8.29 2.22
N SER A 38 -0.63 -8.00 3.12
CA SER A 38 0.62 -8.75 3.26
C SER A 38 0.67 -9.66 4.49
N GLY A 39 -0.14 -9.37 5.52
CA GLY A 39 -0.03 -10.00 6.84
C GLY A 39 1.18 -9.54 7.66
N GLU A 40 1.95 -8.56 7.17
CA GLU A 40 3.23 -8.13 7.74
C GLU A 40 3.21 -6.63 8.09
N SER A 41 4.15 -6.19 8.92
CA SER A 41 4.37 -4.75 9.11
C SER A 41 5.11 -4.17 7.90
N PRO A 42 4.79 -2.93 7.47
CA PRO A 42 5.50 -2.31 6.37
C PRO A 42 6.93 -1.96 6.76
N ASP A 43 7.82 -2.00 5.76
CA ASP A 43 9.19 -1.52 5.91
C ASP A 43 9.15 0.02 6.01
N GLU A 44 9.85 0.63 6.97
CA GLU A 44 9.76 2.08 7.21
C GLU A 44 10.33 2.94 6.06
N GLU A 45 11.17 2.35 5.19
CA GLU A 45 11.70 3.01 3.99
C GLU A 45 10.81 2.79 2.74
N MET A 46 9.71 2.05 2.88
CA MET A 46 8.75 1.83 1.81
C MET A 46 8.09 3.14 1.41
N LEU A 47 7.98 3.38 0.10
CA LEU A 47 7.23 4.54 -0.39
C LEU A 47 5.77 4.17 -0.62
N VAL A 48 4.90 5.11 -0.28
CA VAL A 48 3.45 5.00 -0.47
C VAL A 48 2.96 6.17 -1.31
N ALA A 49 2.00 5.90 -2.19
CA ALA A 49 1.18 6.93 -2.80
C ALA A 49 -0.30 6.62 -2.62
N ILE A 50 -1.10 7.63 -2.29
CA ILE A 50 -2.57 7.56 -2.23
C ILE A 50 -3.10 8.46 -3.33
N ASN A 51 -3.93 7.92 -4.23
CA ASN A 51 -4.49 8.64 -5.36
C ASN A 51 -3.43 9.39 -6.20
N LYS A 52 -2.29 8.72 -6.44
CA LYS A 52 -1.13 9.23 -7.21
C LYS A 52 -0.35 10.37 -6.53
N GLU A 53 -0.61 10.64 -5.26
CA GLU A 53 0.15 11.59 -4.45
C GLU A 53 0.97 10.85 -3.40
N TYR A 54 2.26 11.19 -3.26
CA TYR A 54 3.10 10.58 -2.23
C TYR A 54 2.55 10.87 -0.83
N ALA A 55 2.55 9.84 -0.01
CA ALA A 55 2.00 9.86 1.33
C ALA A 55 2.89 9.09 2.31
N GLY A 56 2.74 9.36 3.60
CA GLY A 56 3.33 8.53 4.65
C GLY A 56 2.50 7.28 4.91
N LEU A 57 3.11 6.26 5.55
CA LEU A 57 2.43 5.04 5.96
C LEU A 57 1.24 5.31 6.90
N ASP A 58 1.31 6.36 7.72
CA ASP A 58 0.25 6.71 8.66
C ASP A 58 -0.80 7.67 8.06
N ARG A 59 -0.71 7.96 6.75
CA ARG A 59 -1.71 8.79 6.08
C ARG A 59 -3.05 8.03 6.04
N ALA A 60 -4.10 8.73 6.46
CA ALA A 60 -5.45 8.19 6.42
C ALA A 60 -5.91 7.89 4.99
N VAL A 61 -6.62 6.77 4.82
CA VAL A 61 -7.22 6.31 3.58
C VAL A 61 -8.75 6.30 3.71
N ALA A 62 -9.44 6.30 2.58
CA ALA A 62 -10.89 6.26 2.50
C ALA A 62 -11.37 5.23 1.46
N ASP A 63 -12.65 4.89 1.57
CA ASP A 63 -13.36 4.05 0.61
C ASP A 63 -13.14 4.56 -0.82
N GLY A 64 -12.72 3.66 -1.72
CA GLY A 64 -12.47 3.97 -3.13
C GLY A 64 -11.06 4.50 -3.44
N ASP A 65 -10.21 4.73 -2.44
CA ASP A 65 -8.83 5.15 -2.67
C ASP A 65 -8.02 4.11 -3.45
N GLU A 66 -7.09 4.60 -4.27
CA GLU A 66 -5.98 3.81 -4.80
C GLU A 66 -4.75 4.02 -3.92
N VAL A 67 -4.22 2.93 -3.34
CA VAL A 67 -3.00 2.92 -2.52
C VAL A 67 -1.92 2.13 -3.25
N ALA A 68 -0.80 2.77 -3.57
CA ALA A 68 0.33 2.17 -4.25
C ALA A 68 1.53 2.04 -3.31
N PHE A 69 2.15 0.87 -3.29
CA PHE A 69 3.36 0.57 -2.54
C PHE A 69 4.55 0.34 -3.47
N PHE A 70 5.66 1.00 -3.17
CA PHE A 70 6.91 0.88 -3.91
C PHE A 70 8.02 0.49 -2.93
N PRO A 71 8.97 -0.38 -3.35
CA PRO A 71 10.15 -0.60 -2.54
C PRO A 71 10.94 0.72 -2.38
N PRO A 72 11.80 0.82 -1.36
CA PRO A 72 12.71 1.96 -1.22
C PRO A 72 13.47 2.20 -2.52
N VAL A 73 13.61 3.46 -2.90
CA VAL A 73 14.37 3.83 -4.08
C VAL A 73 15.85 3.61 -3.77
N THR A 74 16.38 2.47 -4.19
CA THR A 74 17.84 2.28 -4.25
C THR A 74 18.33 3.07 -5.46
N GLY A 75 18.90 4.24 -5.21
CA GLY A 75 19.61 4.99 -6.24
C GLY A 75 20.71 4.12 -6.87
N GLY A 76 20.83 4.21 -8.19
CA GLY A 76 21.97 3.65 -8.93
C GLY A 76 23.23 4.46 -8.74
#